data_AF-B2UQS3-F1
#
_entry.id   AF-B2UQS3-F1
#
_cell.length_a   1.000
_cell.length_b   1.000
_cell.length_c   1.000
_cell.angle_alpha   90.00
_cell.angle_beta   90.00
_cell.angle_gamma   90.00
#
_symmetry.space_group_name_H-M   'P 1'
#
loop_
_entity.id
_entity.type
_entity.pdbx_description
1 polymer ?
#
loop_
_entity_poly.entity_id
_entity_poly.type
_entity_poly.pdbx_seq_one_letter_code
_entity_poly.pdbx_strand_id
1 'polypeptide(L)'
;MESLSAFSSMSDLPSFSRDDIRYAAEMTRVVYEPDRRIDTFGDTRFNFLLLSELMDEVNVVRVRSGWVEAEKPKIIRPSIYNEISTEGFSGEAKRFFDWLSKNGPGFLTLLEYGFRFKRSEVSEEILHEPLDSVRGRLLDQVRNGEDTFMALIEGVDDAWEVSLLKFTVEMIQKSHEINIFDFKRKGLL
;
A
#
# COMPACT_ATOMS: atom_id res chain seq x y z
N MET A 1 -39.67 -23.69 -2.44
CA MET A 1 -38.28 -24.14 -2.63
C MET A 1 -37.60 -23.03 -3.39
N GLU A 2 -37.15 -22.01 -2.68
CA GLU A 2 -36.52 -20.82 -3.25
C GLU A 2 -35.16 -20.64 -2.56
N SER A 3 -34.10 -20.84 -3.33
CA SER A 3 -32.74 -20.47 -2.96
C SER A 3 -32.54 -19.00 -3.30
N LEU A 4 -32.50 -18.13 -2.29
CA LEU A 4 -32.03 -16.76 -2.46
C LEU A 4 -30.51 -16.77 -2.41
N SER A 5 -29.93 -16.55 -3.59
CA SER A 5 -28.52 -16.28 -3.84
C SER A 5 -28.09 -15.00 -3.12
N ALA A 6 -27.25 -15.15 -2.10
CA ALA A 6 -26.50 -14.04 -1.52
C ALA A 6 -25.32 -13.68 -2.45
N PHE A 7 -25.63 -12.97 -3.54
CA PHE A 7 -24.66 -12.11 -4.21
C PHE A 7 -24.91 -10.70 -3.69
N SER A 8 -24.26 -10.36 -2.58
CA SER A 8 -24.19 -8.96 -2.15
C SER A 8 -23.36 -8.20 -3.18
N SER A 9 -23.95 -7.16 -3.75
CA SER A 9 -23.34 -6.38 -4.81
C SER A 9 -22.14 -5.60 -4.25
N MET A 10 -20.99 -5.64 -4.94
CA MET A 10 -19.79 -4.85 -4.62
C MET A 10 -19.99 -3.32 -4.89
N SER A 11 -21.22 -2.82 -4.81
CA SER A 11 -21.61 -1.45 -5.17
C SER A 11 -22.04 -0.57 -3.99
N ASP A 12 -22.14 -1.13 -2.78
CA ASP A 12 -22.68 -0.42 -1.60
C ASP A 12 -21.62 -0.02 -0.57
N LEU A 13 -20.33 0.05 -0.95
CA LEU A 13 -19.33 0.69 -0.10
C LEU A 13 -19.53 2.21 -0.16
N PRO A 14 -19.67 2.91 0.97
CA PRO A 14 -19.80 4.36 0.97
C PRO A 14 -18.61 4.98 0.25
N SER A 15 -18.86 5.95 -0.63
CA SER A 15 -17.78 6.73 -1.24
C SER A 15 -16.96 7.38 -0.12
N PHE A 16 -15.77 6.86 0.15
CA PHE A 16 -14.84 7.43 1.13
C PHE A 16 -14.70 8.94 0.93
N SER A 17 -14.99 9.69 1.99
CA SER A 17 -14.75 11.12 2.05
C SER A 17 -13.25 11.41 2.11
N ARG A 18 -12.86 12.67 1.94
CA ARG A 18 -11.46 13.07 2.14
C ARG A 18 -10.99 12.81 3.57
N ASP A 19 -11.90 12.91 4.54
CA ASP A 19 -11.57 12.69 5.95
C ASP A 19 -11.31 11.20 6.21
N ASP A 20 -12.07 10.29 5.58
CA ASP A 20 -11.85 8.84 5.70
C ASP A 20 -10.52 8.42 5.07
N ILE A 21 -10.17 9.00 3.91
CA ILE A 21 -8.88 8.77 3.25
C ILE A 21 -7.73 9.26 4.14
N ARG A 22 -7.85 10.47 4.70
CA ARG A 22 -6.85 11.02 5.62
C ARG A 22 -6.72 10.12 6.86
N TYR A 23 -7.83 9.71 7.44
CA TYR A 23 -7.86 8.84 8.61
C TYR A 23 -7.18 7.50 8.32
N ALA A 24 -7.53 6.84 7.21
CA ALA A 24 -6.89 5.59 6.80
C ALA A 24 -5.39 5.76 6.60
N ALA A 25 -4.98 6.84 5.93
CA ALA A 25 -3.57 7.16 5.77
C ALA A 25 -2.89 7.38 7.13
N GLU A 26 -3.46 8.13 8.06
CA GLU A 26 -2.89 8.40 9.38
C GLU A 26 -2.81 7.14 10.26
N MET A 27 -3.82 6.27 10.22
CA MET A 27 -3.87 5.03 10.99
C MET A 27 -3.04 3.89 10.39
N THR A 28 -2.61 4.03 9.14
CA THR A 28 -1.73 3.05 8.51
C THR A 28 -0.38 3.00 9.22
N ARG A 29 -0.01 1.81 9.67
CA ARG A 29 1.27 1.53 10.34
C ARG A 29 2.00 0.42 9.60
N VAL A 30 3.27 0.67 9.26
CA VAL A 30 4.18 -0.37 8.77
C VAL A 30 4.78 -1.08 9.99
N VAL A 31 4.34 -2.31 10.25
CA VAL A 31 4.77 -3.12 11.40
C VAL A 31 6.11 -3.78 11.12
N TYR A 32 6.33 -4.19 9.87
CA TYR A 32 7.60 -4.74 9.39
C TYR A 32 7.90 -4.18 8.01
N GLU A 33 9.08 -3.59 7.86
CA GLU A 33 9.61 -3.08 6.59
C GLU A 33 10.44 -4.18 5.90
N PRO A 34 10.37 -4.30 4.56
CA PRO A 34 11.24 -5.19 3.82
C PRO A 34 12.73 -4.89 4.05
N ASP A 35 13.54 -5.93 4.25
CA ASP A 35 14.98 -5.80 4.53
C ASP A 35 15.78 -5.33 3.30
N ARG A 36 15.30 -5.69 2.10
CA ARG A 36 16.03 -5.39 0.88
C ARG A 36 15.85 -3.93 0.48
N ARG A 37 16.99 -3.24 0.31
CA ARG A 37 17.03 -1.89 -0.25
C ARG A 37 16.35 -1.89 -1.63
N ILE A 38 15.41 -0.98 -1.78
CA ILE A 38 14.72 -0.71 -3.02
C ILE A 38 15.73 -0.21 -4.04
N ASP A 39 15.78 -0.87 -5.19
CA ASP A 39 16.57 -0.40 -6.32
C ASP A 39 15.90 0.86 -6.85
N THR A 40 16.35 2.04 -6.41
CA THR A 40 15.76 3.36 -6.73
C THR A 40 15.66 3.67 -8.23
N PHE A 41 16.25 2.83 -9.07
CA PHE A 41 16.29 3.00 -10.52
C PHE A 41 15.56 1.88 -11.29
N GLY A 42 14.94 0.92 -10.58
CA GLY A 42 14.25 -0.24 -11.17
C GLY A 42 12.77 -0.37 -10.76
N ASP A 43 12.13 -1.39 -11.31
CA ASP A 43 10.78 -1.81 -10.90
C ASP A 43 10.85 -2.36 -9.47
N THR A 44 10.05 -1.80 -8.57
CA THR A 44 10.06 -2.18 -7.15
C THR A 44 8.81 -2.96 -6.83
N ARG A 45 8.96 -4.23 -6.44
CA ARG A 45 7.85 -5.09 -6.02
C ARG A 45 8.00 -5.50 -4.57
N PHE A 46 6.91 -5.41 -3.81
CA PHE A 46 6.80 -5.90 -2.45
C PHE A 46 5.70 -6.94 -2.37
N ASN A 47 5.96 -8.00 -1.62
CA ASN A 47 4.90 -8.87 -1.14
C ASN A 47 4.38 -8.27 0.17
N PHE A 48 3.08 -8.35 0.41
CA PHE A 48 2.48 -7.78 1.61
C PHE A 48 1.60 -8.77 2.36
N LEU A 49 1.61 -8.63 3.67
CA LEU A 49 0.54 -9.03 4.56
C LEU A 49 -0.06 -7.75 5.14
N LEU A 50 -1.35 -7.53 4.94
CA LEU A 50 -2.08 -6.40 5.50
C LEU A 50 -3.13 -6.93 6.47
N LEU A 51 -3.04 -6.52 7.73
CA LEU A 51 -3.98 -6.90 8.76
C LEU A 51 -4.84 -5.70 9.20
N SER A 52 -6.11 -5.96 9.43
CA SER A 52 -7.07 -4.96 9.91
C SER A 52 -8.13 -5.63 10.78
N GLU A 53 -8.57 -4.96 11.85
CA GLU A 53 -9.78 -5.37 12.57
C GLU A 53 -11.02 -5.04 11.73
N LEU A 54 -11.98 -5.95 11.71
CA LEU A 54 -13.31 -5.69 11.18
C LEU A 54 -14.00 -4.60 12.00
N MET A 55 -14.65 -3.65 11.32
CA MET A 55 -15.26 -2.51 12.01
C MET A 55 -16.56 -2.90 12.76
N ASP A 56 -17.20 -3.98 12.33
CA ASP A 56 -18.46 -4.52 12.83
C ASP A 56 -18.30 -5.71 13.79
N GLU A 57 -17.11 -6.31 13.87
CA GLU A 57 -16.83 -7.49 14.70
C GLU A 57 -15.57 -7.32 15.56
N VAL A 58 -15.74 -7.43 16.88
CA VAL A 58 -14.62 -7.35 17.83
C VAL A 58 -13.83 -8.65 17.87
N ASN A 59 -12.50 -8.57 17.94
CA ASN A 59 -11.59 -9.73 17.89
C ASN A 59 -11.76 -10.56 16.61
N VAL A 60 -12.09 -9.91 15.50
CA VAL A 60 -12.07 -10.54 14.20
C VAL A 60 -11.17 -9.70 13.29
N VAL A 61 -10.15 -10.36 12.75
CA VAL A 61 -9.10 -9.75 11.97
C VAL A 61 -9.17 -10.29 10.56
N ARG A 62 -9.17 -9.38 9.59
CA ARG A 62 -8.98 -9.74 8.19
C ARG A 62 -7.51 -9.59 7.84
N VAL A 63 -6.92 -10.65 7.28
CA VAL A 63 -5.58 -10.66 6.72
C VAL A 63 -5.68 -10.71 5.22
N ARG A 64 -5.08 -9.73 4.55
CA ARG A 64 -4.99 -9.62 3.10
C ARG A 64 -3.56 -9.88 2.66
N SER A 65 -3.39 -10.64 1.61
CA SER A 65 -2.07 -10.93 1.05
C SER A 65 -2.04 -10.77 -0.46
N GLY A 66 -0.86 -10.42 -0.97
CA GLY A 66 -0.63 -10.21 -2.40
C GLY A 66 0.72 -9.54 -2.65
N TRP A 67 0.86 -8.97 -3.84
CA TRP A 67 2.00 -8.13 -4.17
C TRP A 67 1.56 -6.76 -4.70
N VAL A 68 2.41 -5.76 -4.45
CA VAL A 68 2.29 -4.41 -5.01
C VAL A 68 3.59 -4.05 -5.71
N GLU A 69 3.48 -3.33 -6.82
CA GLU A 69 4.60 -2.93 -7.64
C GLU A 69 4.51 -1.46 -8.02
N ALA A 70 5.66 -0.78 -7.99
CA ALA A 70 5.84 0.57 -8.48
C ALA A 70 6.91 0.55 -9.59
N GLU A 71 6.48 0.91 -10.80
CA GLU A 71 7.34 0.97 -11.99
C GLU A 71 7.59 2.42 -12.38
N LYS A 72 8.84 2.76 -12.69
CA LYS A 72 9.16 4.04 -13.32
C LYS A 72 8.89 3.95 -14.84
N PRO A 73 8.26 4.94 -15.47
CA PRO A 73 8.07 4.95 -16.91
C PRO A 73 9.42 5.04 -17.64
N LYS A 74 9.62 4.17 -18.65
CA LYS A 74 10.82 4.13 -19.49
C LYS A 74 10.98 5.36 -20.41
N ILE A 75 9.92 6.16 -20.57
CA ILE A 75 9.89 7.38 -21.38
C ILE A 75 9.26 8.48 -20.52
N ILE A 76 10.01 9.55 -20.25
CA ILE A 76 9.48 10.74 -19.56
C ILE A 76 8.58 11.48 -20.56
N ARG A 77 7.27 11.51 -20.31
CA ARG A 77 6.34 12.34 -21.07
C ARG A 77 6.39 13.78 -20.52
N PRO A 78 6.10 14.82 -21.34
CA PRO A 78 5.98 16.19 -20.84
C PRO A 78 4.98 16.25 -19.67
N SER A 79 5.31 17.01 -18.63
CA SER A 79 4.63 17.07 -17.32
C SER A 79 3.12 17.35 -17.37
N ILE A 80 2.61 17.86 -18.49
CA ILE A 80 1.19 18.11 -18.77
C ILE A 80 0.36 16.81 -18.83
N TYR A 81 0.99 15.63 -19.01
CA TYR A 81 0.32 14.34 -19.23
C TYR A 81 0.66 13.25 -18.18
N ASN A 82 1.24 13.62 -17.03
CA ASN A 82 1.56 12.65 -15.98
C ASN A 82 0.31 12.28 -15.16
N GLU A 83 -0.58 11.48 -15.73
CA GLU A 83 -1.61 10.78 -14.95
C GLU A 83 -0.99 9.60 -14.21
N ILE A 84 -1.27 9.47 -12.91
CA ILE A 84 -0.90 8.28 -12.14
C ILE A 84 -1.76 7.12 -12.65
N SER A 85 -1.09 6.06 -13.12
CA SER A 85 -1.76 4.82 -13.51
C SER A 85 -1.78 3.87 -12.31
N THR A 86 -2.98 3.37 -11.98
CA THR A 86 -3.24 2.47 -10.85
C THR A 86 -3.95 1.22 -11.34
N GLU A 87 -3.19 0.18 -11.69
CA GLU A 87 -3.73 -1.10 -12.18
C GLU A 87 -4.02 -2.03 -10.98
N GLY A 88 -5.21 -2.64 -10.94
CA GLY A 88 -5.60 -3.55 -9.84
C GLY A 88 -6.01 -2.87 -8.52
N PHE A 89 -6.12 -1.54 -8.53
CA PHE A 89 -6.64 -0.74 -7.42
C PHE A 89 -8.05 -0.22 -7.71
N SER A 90 -8.86 -0.04 -6.67
CA SER A 90 -10.20 0.52 -6.79
C SER A 90 -10.21 2.04 -7.07
N GLY A 91 -11.41 2.63 -7.20
CA GLY A 91 -11.56 4.08 -7.31
C GLY A 91 -11.10 4.87 -6.07
N GLU A 92 -10.96 4.22 -4.92
CA GLU A 92 -10.51 4.83 -3.65
C GLU A 92 -9.04 5.17 -3.68
N ALA A 93 -8.23 4.26 -4.21
CA ALA A 93 -6.81 4.49 -4.48
C ALA A 93 -6.56 5.76 -5.29
N LYS A 94 -7.36 5.97 -6.35
CA LYS A 94 -7.29 7.18 -7.16
C LYS A 94 -7.57 8.44 -6.34
N ARG A 95 -8.60 8.40 -5.47
CA ARG A 95 -8.92 9.53 -4.57
C ARG A 95 -7.82 9.77 -3.53
N PHE A 96 -7.15 8.73 -3.05
CA PHE A 96 -5.97 8.89 -2.20
C PHE A 96 -4.84 9.63 -2.92
N PHE A 97 -4.53 9.28 -4.16
CA PHE A 97 -3.54 10.02 -4.94
C PHE A 97 -3.94 11.47 -5.21
N ASP A 98 -5.21 11.73 -5.51
CA ASP A 98 -5.73 13.10 -5.64
C ASP A 98 -5.59 13.90 -4.34
N TRP A 99 -5.86 13.28 -3.20
CA TRP A 99 -5.67 13.89 -1.89
C TRP A 99 -4.19 14.14 -1.59
N LEU A 100 -3.33 13.14 -1.83
CA LEU A 100 -1.89 13.20 -1.58
C LEU A 100 -1.21 14.29 -2.44
N SER A 101 -1.67 14.46 -3.69
CA SER A 101 -1.22 15.54 -4.60
C SER A 101 -1.43 16.94 -4.05
N LYS A 102 -2.48 17.13 -3.24
CA LYS A 102 -2.88 18.43 -2.71
C LYS A 102 -2.30 18.70 -1.31
N ASN A 103 -1.88 17.66 -0.58
CA ASN A 103 -1.58 17.76 0.86
C ASN A 103 -0.21 17.21 1.28
N GLY A 104 0.51 16.45 0.43
CA GLY A 104 1.74 15.78 0.81
C GLY A 104 3.02 16.55 0.41
N PRO A 105 3.84 17.03 1.36
CA PRO A 105 5.19 17.51 1.06
C PRO A 105 6.06 16.31 0.64
N GLY A 106 6.46 16.24 -0.63
CA GLY A 106 7.28 15.15 -1.20
C GLY A 106 6.58 14.27 -2.25
N PHE A 107 5.26 14.41 -2.42
CA PHE A 107 4.53 13.68 -3.46
C PHE A 107 4.68 14.30 -4.86
N LEU A 108 4.95 15.61 -4.94
CA LEU A 108 5.23 16.28 -6.21
C LEU A 108 6.41 15.64 -6.94
N THR A 109 7.44 15.19 -6.21
CA THR A 109 8.57 14.46 -6.77
C THR A 109 8.16 13.11 -7.36
N LEU A 110 7.22 12.38 -6.74
CA LEU A 110 6.68 11.13 -7.29
C LEU A 110 5.85 11.35 -8.56
N LEU A 111 5.06 12.43 -8.62
CA LEU A 111 4.30 12.85 -9.79
C LEU A 111 5.19 13.25 -10.97
N GLU A 112 6.28 13.97 -10.71
CA GLU A 112 7.27 14.36 -11.72
C GLU A 112 7.87 13.13 -12.42
N TYR A 113 8.01 12.01 -11.70
CA TYR A 113 8.56 10.77 -12.25
C TYR A 113 7.53 9.87 -12.95
N GLY A 114 6.23 10.13 -12.82
CA GLY A 114 5.17 9.41 -13.55
C GLY A 114 5.06 7.93 -13.19
N PHE A 115 5.31 7.57 -11.93
CA PHE A 115 5.22 6.18 -11.46
C PHE A 115 3.87 5.53 -11.81
N ARG A 116 3.95 4.25 -12.21
CA ARG A 116 2.78 3.38 -12.36
C ARG A 116 2.74 2.42 -11.18
N PHE A 117 1.57 2.32 -10.56
CA PHE A 117 1.33 1.39 -9.46
C PHE A 117 0.48 0.24 -9.94
N LYS A 118 0.88 -0.97 -9.58
CA LYS A 118 0.16 -2.21 -9.91
C LYS A 118 0.03 -3.08 -8.68
N ARG A 119 -0.99 -3.92 -8.64
CA ARG A 119 -1.20 -4.91 -7.59
C ARG A 119 -1.72 -6.22 -8.17
N SER A 120 -1.44 -7.31 -7.48
CA SER A 120 -2.04 -8.63 -7.73
C SER A 120 -3.54 -8.66 -7.43
N GLU A 121 -4.18 -9.82 -7.58
CA GLU A 121 -5.40 -10.12 -6.82
C GLU A 121 -5.07 -10.26 -5.33
N VAL A 122 -6.01 -9.92 -4.43
CA VAL A 122 -5.85 -10.14 -2.97
C VAL A 122 -6.36 -11.53 -2.62
N SER A 123 -5.63 -12.26 -1.79
CA SER A 123 -6.18 -13.35 -0.99
C SER A 123 -6.55 -12.83 0.41
N GLU A 124 -7.77 -13.14 0.85
CA GLU A 124 -8.29 -12.72 2.15
C GLU A 124 -8.52 -13.92 3.07
N GLU A 125 -8.16 -13.77 4.33
CA GLU A 125 -8.41 -14.72 5.42
C GLU A 125 -9.04 -13.97 6.60
N ILE A 126 -10.07 -14.57 7.20
CA ILE A 126 -10.73 -14.03 8.39
C ILE A 126 -10.35 -14.89 9.59
N LEU A 127 -9.84 -14.25 10.63
CA LEU A 127 -9.35 -14.88 11.86
C LEU A 127 -10.16 -14.36 13.05
N HIS A 128 -10.77 -15.26 13.82
CA HIS A 128 -11.56 -14.91 15.01
C HIS A 128 -10.69 -14.89 16.27
N GLU A 129 -9.72 -13.99 16.31
CA GLU A 129 -8.85 -13.76 17.46
C GLU A 129 -8.42 -12.29 17.55
N PRO A 130 -7.91 -11.81 18.71
CA PRO A 130 -7.53 -10.41 18.88
C PRO A 130 -6.39 -9.97 17.94
N LEU A 131 -6.44 -8.71 17.48
CA LEU A 131 -5.46 -8.14 16.57
C LEU A 131 -4.02 -8.27 17.05
N ASP A 132 -3.76 -8.05 18.34
CA ASP A 132 -2.42 -8.16 18.91
C ASP A 132 -1.84 -9.57 18.77
N SER A 133 -2.68 -10.60 18.91
CA SER A 133 -2.28 -12.01 18.75
C SER A 133 -1.93 -12.32 17.30
N VAL A 134 -2.77 -11.89 16.35
CA VAL A 134 -2.50 -12.05 14.90
C VAL A 134 -1.24 -11.29 14.51
N ARG A 135 -1.12 -10.03 14.94
CA ARG A 135 0.04 -9.18 14.65
C ARG A 135 1.33 -9.83 15.14
N GLY A 136 1.36 -10.33 16.37
CA GLY A 136 2.54 -10.99 16.94
C GLY A 136 2.96 -12.21 16.12
N ARG A 137 2.00 -13.09 15.79
CA ARG A 137 2.27 -14.29 14.99
C ARG A 137 2.77 -13.96 13.58
N LEU A 138 2.11 -13.02 12.89
CA LEU A 138 2.53 -12.60 11.56
C LEU A 138 3.90 -11.90 11.59
N LEU A 139 4.18 -11.10 12.63
CA LEU A 139 5.48 -10.45 12.80
C LEU A 139 6.60 -11.47 12.95
N ASP A 140 6.39 -12.52 13.75
CA ASP A 140 7.35 -13.61 13.90
C ASP A 140 7.52 -14.39 12.59
N GLN A 141 6.43 -14.61 11.84
CA GLN A 141 6.48 -15.23 10.53
C GLN A 141 7.32 -14.43 9.53
N VAL A 142 7.08 -13.12 9.40
CA VAL A 142 7.82 -12.30 8.41
C VAL A 142 9.28 -12.10 8.79
N ARG A 143 9.60 -12.01 10.09
CA ARG A 143 10.99 -11.89 10.59
C ARG A 143 11.82 -13.14 10.36
N ASN A 144 11.21 -14.31 10.48
CA ASN A 144 11.89 -15.59 10.33
C ASN A 144 11.73 -16.17 8.91
N GLY A 145 11.00 -15.48 8.04
CA GLY A 145 10.79 -15.87 6.65
C GLY A 145 11.99 -15.60 5.76
N GLU A 146 12.04 -16.29 4.62
CA GLU A 146 13.10 -16.10 3.61
C GLU A 146 12.82 -14.92 2.67
N ASP A 147 11.58 -14.41 2.64
CA ASP A 147 11.16 -13.35 1.73
C ASP A 147 11.56 -11.96 2.24
N THR A 148 12.73 -11.49 1.79
CA THR A 148 13.25 -10.16 2.12
C THR A 148 12.44 -8.98 1.56
N PHE A 149 11.45 -9.25 0.68
CA PHE A 149 10.55 -8.24 0.11
C PHE A 149 9.18 -8.19 0.81
N MET A 150 8.98 -9.03 1.83
CA MET A 150 7.74 -9.10 2.60
C MET A 150 7.61 -7.88 3.52
N ALA A 151 6.44 -7.24 3.46
CA ALA A 151 6.02 -6.21 4.39
C ALA A 151 4.85 -6.69 5.26
N LEU A 152 4.81 -6.24 6.51
CA LEU A 152 3.63 -6.38 7.38
C LEU A 152 3.05 -5.00 7.64
N ILE A 153 1.80 -4.79 7.22
CA ILE A 153 1.11 -3.51 7.23
C ILE A 153 -0.16 -3.64 8.05
N GLU A 154 -0.40 -2.70 8.94
CA GLU A 154 -1.66 -2.58 9.67
C GLU A 154 -2.43 -1.37 9.14
N GLY A 155 -3.72 -1.56 8.89
CA GLY A 155 -4.55 -0.53 8.25
C GLY A 155 -6.02 -0.58 8.69
N VAL A 156 -6.80 0.32 8.10
CA VAL A 156 -8.26 0.37 8.27
C VAL A 156 -8.89 -0.59 7.26
N ASP A 157 -9.80 -1.44 7.71
CA ASP A 157 -10.32 -2.55 6.92
C ASP A 157 -11.02 -2.12 5.63
N ASP A 158 -11.91 -1.13 5.70
CA ASP A 158 -12.65 -0.67 4.52
C ASP A 158 -11.74 0.12 3.57
N ALA A 159 -10.66 0.74 4.06
CA ALA A 159 -9.74 1.60 3.29
C ALA A 159 -8.35 0.99 3.11
N TRP A 160 -8.23 -0.34 3.12
CA TRP A 160 -6.94 -1.04 3.14
C TRP A 160 -6.06 -0.72 1.92
N GLU A 161 -6.64 -0.40 0.77
CA GLU A 161 -5.88 0.00 -0.43
C GLU A 161 -5.14 1.32 -0.22
N VAL A 162 -5.71 2.24 0.58
CA VAL A 162 -5.05 3.49 0.97
C VAL A 162 -3.80 3.19 1.80
N SER A 163 -3.90 2.22 2.73
CA SER A 163 -2.77 1.78 3.54
C SER A 163 -1.65 1.19 2.69
N LEU A 164 -1.98 0.33 1.72
CA LEU A 164 -1.01 -0.27 0.82
C LEU A 164 -0.31 0.77 -0.06
N LEU A 165 -1.04 1.76 -0.56
CA LEU A 165 -0.48 2.84 -1.36
C LEU A 165 0.42 3.77 -0.55
N LYS A 166 -0.02 4.16 0.65
CA LYS A 166 0.81 4.95 1.57
C LYS A 166 2.13 4.23 1.85
N PHE A 167 2.08 2.95 2.21
CA PHE A 167 3.27 2.12 2.40
C PHE A 167 4.19 2.18 1.17
N THR A 168 3.63 1.94 -0.02
CA THR A 168 4.42 1.91 -1.27
C THR A 168 5.11 3.26 -1.53
N VAL A 169 4.39 4.36 -1.31
CA VAL A 169 4.93 5.73 -1.43
C VAL A 169 6.06 5.99 -0.43
N GLU A 170 5.87 5.64 0.84
CA GLU A 170 6.88 5.81 1.90
C GLU A 170 8.14 5.01 1.61
N MET A 171 7.99 3.79 1.11
CA MET A 171 9.10 2.93 0.71
C MET A 171 9.92 3.56 -0.42
N ILE A 172 9.27 4.06 -1.48
CA ILE A 172 9.96 4.74 -2.58
C ILE A 172 10.68 5.99 -2.07
N GLN A 173 10.04 6.81 -1.24
CA GLN A 173 10.63 8.03 -0.70
C GLN A 173 11.88 7.75 0.14
N LYS A 174 11.80 6.80 1.09
CA LYS A 174 12.94 6.37 1.91
C LYS A 174 14.12 5.91 1.06
N SER A 175 13.84 5.15 -0.01
CA SER A 175 14.89 4.68 -0.91
C SER A 175 15.60 5.83 -1.64
N HIS A 176 14.87 6.88 -2.03
CA HIS A 176 15.43 8.02 -2.74
C HIS A 176 16.39 8.84 -1.86
N GLU A 177 16.01 9.11 -0.60
CA GLU A 177 16.84 9.86 0.35
C GLU A 177 18.16 9.14 0.64
N ILE A 178 18.11 7.83 0.86
CA ILE A 178 19.29 7.00 1.13
C ILE A 178 20.23 6.98 -0.09
N ASN A 179 19.69 6.87 -1.30
CA ASN A 179 20.52 6.82 -2.50
C ASN A 179 21.19 8.17 -2.80
N ILE A 180 20.50 9.31 -2.67
CA ILE A 180 21.15 10.64 -2.83
C ILE A 180 22.30 10.80 -1.84
N PHE A 181 22.10 10.36 -0.58
CA PHE A 181 23.14 10.37 0.43
C PHE A 181 24.35 9.51 0.03
N ASP A 182 24.12 8.30 -0.47
CA ASP A 182 25.18 7.39 -0.95
C ASP A 182 25.92 7.93 -2.20
N PHE A 183 25.22 8.59 -3.14
CA PHE A 183 25.86 9.23 -4.31
C PHE A 183 26.74 10.42 -3.93
N LYS A 184 26.28 11.28 -3.00
CA LYS A 184 27.10 12.39 -2.48
C LYS A 184 28.35 11.88 -1.76
N ARG A 185 28.22 10.82 -0.95
CA ARG A 185 29.36 10.20 -0.25
C ARG A 185 30.37 9.57 -1.22
N LYS A 186 29.91 9.04 -2.35
CA LYS A 186 30.75 8.44 -3.40
C LYS A 186 31.28 9.48 -4.42
N GLY A 187 30.96 10.77 -4.25
CA GLY A 187 31.44 11.84 -5.13
C GLY A 187 30.85 11.81 -6.54
N LEU A 188 29.64 11.26 -6.70
CA LEU A 188 28.97 11.06 -7.98
C LEU A 188 27.89 12.14 -8.25
N LEU A 189 27.85 13.19 -7.43
CA LEU A 189 27.00 14.38 -7.54
C LEU A 189 27.80 15.63 -7.16
#